data_AF-A0A6M1YSU0-F1
#
_entry.id   AF-A0A6M1YSU0-F1
#
_cell.length_a   1.000
_cell.length_b   1.000
_cell.length_c   1.000
_cell.angle_alpha   90.00
_cell.angle_beta   90.00
_cell.angle_gamma   90.00
#
_symmetry.space_group_name_H-M   'P 1'
#
loop_
_entity.id
_entity.type
_entity.pdbx_description
1 polymer ?
#
loop_
_entity_poly.entity_id
_entity_poly.type
_entity_poly.pdbx_seq_one_letter_code
_entity_poly.pdbx_strand_id
1 'polypeptide(L)'
;MAKKSIKEEEEPRLKKMLLWIMEKRIYFFSLLASVVFLNVIVYKLKPFIKKKAINSTELVEKAYKSFEESSYSDRENLSKLKAYIKKYPSLKPKYEGLIVQNLLINEKFLKEDENLANSALDRTKDELPFYYEFAKVALLINKEDYVKALEVSKDLKARMLNDLSFLQSESLPAGAVLYSFNLLRIALLEAKLNNMKEEIIAWKELEDYLKMGSEKDLNDNIKIAAKALRQIFNENEIELRDYILYRKNSLSSIES
;
A
#
# COMPACT_ATOMS: atom_id res chain seq x y z
N MET A 1 67.68 25.44 25.08
CA MET A 1 67.57 26.12 26.39
C MET A 1 66.18 26.78 26.58
N ALA A 2 65.07 26.03 26.45
CA ALA A 2 63.71 26.61 26.45
C ALA A 2 62.66 25.77 27.23
N LYS A 3 63.08 25.01 28.25
CA LYS A 3 62.17 24.23 29.13
C LYS A 3 62.09 24.77 30.57
N LYS A 4 62.84 25.83 30.89
CA LYS A 4 62.92 26.38 32.25
C LYS A 4 61.88 27.49 32.54
N SER A 5 61.36 28.20 31.53
CA SER A 5 60.45 29.34 31.77
C SER A 5 58.98 28.96 31.94
N ILE A 6 58.53 27.78 31.47
CA ILE A 6 57.13 27.36 31.64
C ILE A 6 56.85 26.93 33.09
N LYS A 7 57.86 26.32 33.76
CA LYS A 7 57.69 25.77 35.12
C LYS A 7 57.58 26.85 36.20
N GLU A 8 58.25 27.99 36.02
CA GLU A 8 58.23 29.09 36.99
C GLU A 8 56.93 29.91 36.96
N GLU A 9 56.18 29.89 35.86
CA GLU A 9 54.92 30.63 35.74
C GLU A 9 53.69 29.81 36.20
N GLU A 10 53.79 28.47 36.20
CA GLU A 10 52.71 27.57 36.63
C GLU A 10 52.57 27.50 38.16
N GLU A 11 53.68 27.57 38.89
CA GLU A 11 53.71 27.46 40.35
C GLU A 11 52.90 28.54 41.09
N PRO A 12 53.00 29.85 40.76
CA PRO A 12 52.18 30.87 41.39
C PRO A 12 50.68 30.76 41.02
N ARG A 13 50.36 30.28 39.81
CA ARG A 13 48.98 30.06 39.37
C ARG A 13 48.33 28.91 40.14
N LEU A 14 49.05 27.78 40.29
CA LEU A 14 48.63 26.64 41.10
C LEU A 14 48.41 27.02 42.56
N LYS A 15 49.35 27.76 43.16
CA LYS A 15 49.23 28.20 44.56
C LYS A 15 48.04 29.12 44.79
N LYS A 16 47.79 30.06 43.86
CA LYS A 16 46.62 30.95 43.90
C LYS A 16 45.31 30.16 43.76
N MET A 17 45.28 29.17 42.88
CA MET A 17 44.12 28.29 42.71
C MET A 17 43.85 27.43 43.96
N LEU A 18 44.90 26.88 44.58
CA LEU A 18 44.78 26.08 45.81
C LEU A 18 44.27 26.92 46.99
N LEU A 19 44.81 28.14 47.17
CA LEU A 19 44.33 29.06 48.20
C LEU A 19 42.85 29.42 47.99
N TRP A 20 42.46 29.68 46.74
CA TRP A 20 41.06 29.95 46.40
C TRP A 20 40.14 28.76 46.69
N ILE A 21 40.56 27.52 46.34
CA ILE A 21 39.82 26.29 46.67
C ILE A 21 39.70 26.12 48.19
N MET A 22 40.76 26.39 48.95
CA MET A 22 40.75 26.28 50.41
C MET A 22 39.83 27.30 51.08
N GLU A 23 39.79 28.53 50.54
CA GLU A 23 38.91 29.61 51.02
C GLU A 23 37.44 29.33 50.71
N LYS A 24 37.14 28.82 49.50
CA LYS A 24 35.78 28.53 49.03
C LYS A 24 35.39 27.05 49.12
N ARG A 25 36.08 26.27 49.95
CA ARG A 25 35.98 24.80 49.99
C ARG A 25 34.54 24.27 50.07
N ILE A 26 33.70 24.90 50.90
CA ILE A 26 32.30 24.47 51.09
C ILE A 26 31.52 24.60 49.78
N TYR A 27 31.64 25.75 49.09
CA TYR A 27 30.96 25.99 47.80
C TYR A 27 31.51 25.11 46.69
N PHE A 28 32.83 24.89 46.66
CA PHE A 28 33.48 24.04 45.67
C PHE A 28 33.00 22.59 45.81
N PHE A 29 33.04 22.03 47.03
CA PHE A 29 32.57 20.66 47.27
C PHE A 29 31.06 20.52 47.13
N SER A 30 30.26 21.53 47.47
CA SER A 30 28.80 21.49 47.23
C SER A 30 28.46 21.51 45.74
N LEU A 31 29.19 22.29 44.93
CA LEU A 31 29.03 22.32 43.48
C LEU A 31 29.43 20.98 42.87
N LEU A 32 30.58 20.43 43.28
CA LEU A 32 31.05 19.13 42.83
C LEU A 32 30.05 18.01 43.19
N ALA A 33 29.55 17.99 44.42
CA ALA A 33 28.54 17.04 44.86
C ALA A 33 27.24 17.19 44.06
N SER A 34 26.81 18.41 43.75
CA SER A 34 25.62 18.68 42.93
C SER A 34 25.78 18.16 41.50
N VAL A 35 26.96 18.35 40.89
CA VAL A 35 27.28 17.82 39.55
C VAL A 35 27.28 16.29 39.55
N VAL A 36 27.90 15.66 40.56
CA VAL A 36 27.89 14.20 40.69
C VAL A 36 26.47 13.67 40.90
N PHE A 37 25.67 14.33 41.74
CA PHE A 37 24.27 13.97 41.99
C PHE A 37 23.40 14.10 40.73
N LEU A 38 23.55 15.18 39.97
CA LEU A 38 22.90 15.36 38.66
C LEU A 38 23.26 14.25 37.68
N ASN A 39 24.55 13.87 37.61
CA ASN A 39 24.99 12.77 36.77
C ASN A 39 24.35 11.44 37.22
N VAL A 40 24.33 11.15 38.53
CA VAL A 40 23.68 9.95 39.07
C VAL A 40 22.18 9.92 38.74
N ILE A 41 21.49 11.07 38.87
CA ILE A 41 20.08 11.21 38.48
C ILE A 41 19.90 10.94 36.98
N VAL A 42 20.72 11.55 36.10
CA VAL A 42 20.63 11.34 34.65
C VAL A 42 20.89 9.87 34.29
N TYR A 43 21.88 9.22 34.90
CA TYR A 43 22.17 7.80 34.68
C TYR A 43 21.06 6.88 35.21
N LYS A 44 20.46 7.19 36.37
CA LYS A 44 19.33 6.43 36.94
C LYS A 44 18.00 6.68 36.24
N LEU A 45 17.81 7.86 35.64
CA LEU A 45 16.63 8.19 34.83
C LEU A 45 16.76 7.71 33.38
N LYS A 46 17.98 7.43 32.89
CA LYS A 46 18.23 6.85 31.55
C LYS A 46 17.39 5.58 31.25
N PRO A 47 17.23 4.61 32.17
CA PRO A 47 16.33 3.47 31.96
C PRO A 47 14.83 3.84 31.95
N PHE A 48 14.42 4.93 32.63
CA PHE A 48 13.04 5.42 32.60
C PHE A 48 12.73 6.26 31.34
N ILE A 49 13.74 6.90 30.75
CA ILE A 49 13.65 7.68 29.50
C ILE A 49 13.80 6.80 28.25
N LYS A 50 14.23 5.53 28.41
CA LYS A 50 14.00 4.49 27.39
C LYS A 50 12.51 4.15 27.34
N LYS A 51 11.68 5.07 26.84
CA LYS A 51 10.47 4.69 26.12
C LYS A 51 10.95 3.67 25.08
N LYS A 52 10.50 2.43 25.21
CA LYS A 52 10.59 1.41 24.17
C LYS A 52 10.22 2.15 22.89
N ALA A 53 11.19 2.43 22.02
CA ALA A 53 10.92 2.97 20.70
C ALA A 53 10.25 1.81 19.97
N ILE A 54 8.96 1.59 20.26
CA ILE A 54 8.18 0.59 19.56
C ILE A 54 8.26 1.05 18.12
N ASN A 55 8.83 0.20 17.28
CA ASN A 55 9.02 0.50 15.88
C ASN A 55 7.64 0.86 15.33
N SER A 56 7.46 2.08 14.82
CA SER A 56 6.17 2.55 14.31
C SER A 56 5.58 1.58 13.29
N THR A 57 6.44 0.91 12.54
CA THR A 57 6.09 -0.16 11.61
C THR A 57 5.48 -1.37 12.31
N GLU A 58 6.06 -1.81 13.44
CA GLU A 58 5.53 -2.94 14.22
C GLU A 58 4.15 -2.64 14.81
N LEU A 59 3.91 -1.41 15.28
CA LEU A 59 2.60 -0.99 15.78
C LEU A 59 1.53 -1.02 14.69
N VAL A 60 1.83 -0.44 13.52
CA VAL A 60 0.87 -0.42 12.39
C VAL A 60 0.64 -1.82 11.86
N GLU A 61 1.70 -2.64 11.75
CA GLU A 61 1.60 -4.03 11.30
C GLU A 61 0.71 -4.86 12.25
N LYS A 62 0.90 -4.72 13.56
CA LYS A 62 0.04 -5.41 14.54
C LYS A 62 -1.42 -4.95 14.46
N ALA A 63 -1.65 -3.65 14.27
CA ALA A 63 -2.99 -3.12 14.10
C ALA A 63 -3.64 -3.61 12.78
N TYR A 64 -2.86 -3.72 11.71
CA TYR A 64 -3.32 -4.25 10.43
C TYR A 64 -3.69 -5.74 10.56
N LYS A 65 -2.84 -6.56 11.18
CA LYS A 65 -3.13 -7.97 11.43
C LYS A 65 -4.38 -8.17 12.28
N SER A 66 -4.54 -7.38 13.34
CA SER A 66 -5.76 -7.42 14.16
C SER A 66 -7.02 -7.06 13.38
N PHE A 67 -6.91 -6.18 12.37
CA PHE A 67 -8.02 -5.84 11.49
C PHE A 67 -8.30 -6.97 10.48
N GLU A 68 -7.27 -7.57 9.92
CA GLU A 68 -7.35 -8.75 9.04
C GLU A 68 -7.97 -9.97 9.75
N GLU A 69 -7.53 -10.28 10.98
CA GLU A 69 -8.06 -11.36 11.82
C GLU A 69 -9.56 -11.17 12.17
N SER A 70 -10.07 -9.94 12.09
CA SER A 70 -11.50 -9.63 12.25
C SER A 70 -12.31 -9.79 10.97
N SER A 71 -11.73 -10.40 9.93
CA SER A 71 -12.30 -10.48 8.58
C SER A 71 -12.74 -9.12 8.05
N TYR A 72 -11.96 -8.08 8.38
CA TYR A 72 -12.20 -6.69 7.97
C TYR A 72 -13.54 -6.08 8.42
N SER A 73 -14.24 -6.72 9.37
CA SER A 73 -15.56 -6.31 9.84
C SER A 73 -15.51 -5.38 11.05
N ASP A 74 -14.42 -5.43 11.83
CA ASP A 74 -14.28 -4.62 13.05
C ASP A 74 -13.89 -3.17 12.73
N ARG A 75 -14.88 -2.27 12.75
CA ARG A 75 -14.70 -0.83 12.51
C ARG A 75 -13.90 -0.14 13.62
N GLU A 76 -13.86 -0.69 14.83
CA GLU A 76 -13.04 -0.15 15.92
C GLU A 76 -11.56 -0.40 15.62
N ASN A 77 -11.20 -1.62 15.19
CA ASN A 77 -9.84 -1.94 14.78
C ASN A 77 -9.42 -1.16 13.53
N LEU A 78 -10.32 -0.97 12.57
CA LEU A 78 -10.06 -0.08 11.42
C LEU A 78 -9.79 1.37 11.88
N SER A 79 -10.56 1.89 12.82
CA SER A 79 -10.37 3.24 13.36
C SER A 79 -9.01 3.38 14.06
N LYS A 80 -8.62 2.39 14.87
CA LYS A 80 -7.30 2.32 15.51
C LYS A 80 -6.18 2.29 14.46
N LEU A 81 -6.32 1.48 13.42
CA LEU A 81 -5.36 1.41 12.33
C LEU A 81 -5.23 2.74 11.58
N LYS A 82 -6.36 3.37 11.21
CA LYS A 82 -6.39 4.70 10.58
C LYS A 82 -5.70 5.75 11.47
N ALA A 83 -5.90 5.69 12.79
CA ALA A 83 -5.24 6.59 13.73
C ALA A 83 -3.71 6.39 13.75
N TYR A 84 -3.22 5.15 13.72
CA TYR A 84 -1.77 4.89 13.62
C TYR A 84 -1.19 5.36 12.28
N ILE A 85 -1.88 5.10 11.16
CA ILE A 85 -1.44 5.55 9.83
C ILE A 85 -1.41 7.08 9.75
N LYS A 86 -2.38 7.77 10.36
CA LYS A 86 -2.38 9.24 10.47
C LYS A 86 -1.17 9.75 11.27
N LYS A 87 -0.79 9.03 12.33
CA LYS A 87 0.37 9.36 13.18
C LYS A 87 1.72 9.08 12.47
N TYR A 88 1.76 8.12 11.56
CA TYR A 88 2.97 7.73 10.83
C TYR A 88 2.78 7.83 9.31
N PRO A 89 2.80 9.05 8.72
CA PRO A 89 2.46 9.27 7.32
C PRO A 89 3.31 8.51 6.31
N SER A 90 4.57 8.18 6.65
CA SER A 90 5.45 7.38 5.79
C SER A 90 4.93 5.97 5.52
N LEU A 91 4.02 5.46 6.36
CA LEU A 91 3.42 4.13 6.20
C LEU A 91 2.11 4.17 5.39
N LYS A 92 1.56 5.36 5.10
CA LYS A 92 0.32 5.50 4.32
C LYS A 92 0.34 4.77 2.98
N PRO A 93 1.38 4.90 2.13
CA PRO A 93 1.36 4.28 0.80
C PRO A 93 1.21 2.76 0.85
N LYS A 94 1.79 2.12 1.88
CA LYS A 94 1.70 0.67 2.06
C LYS A 94 0.31 0.21 2.47
N TYR A 95 -0.32 0.87 3.46
CA TYR A 95 -1.52 0.32 4.10
C TYR A 95 -2.84 0.86 3.56
N GLU A 96 -2.92 2.10 3.08
CA GLU A 96 -4.22 2.65 2.63
C GLU A 96 -4.79 1.87 1.44
N GLY A 97 -3.96 1.49 0.47
CA GLY A 97 -4.38 0.66 -0.67
C GLY A 97 -4.87 -0.73 -0.24
N LEU A 98 -4.14 -1.39 0.67
CA LEU A 98 -4.52 -2.70 1.20
C LEU A 98 -5.83 -2.66 1.97
N ILE A 99 -6.03 -1.64 2.80
CA ILE A 99 -7.28 -1.44 3.54
C ILE A 99 -8.44 -1.27 2.56
N VAL A 100 -8.30 -0.39 1.57
CA VAL A 100 -9.35 -0.11 0.58
C VAL A 100 -9.69 -1.37 -0.21
N GLN A 101 -8.66 -2.08 -0.70
CA GLN A 101 -8.84 -3.33 -1.44
C GLN A 101 -9.60 -4.36 -0.60
N ASN A 102 -9.20 -4.58 0.64
CA ASN A 102 -9.85 -5.58 1.50
C ASN A 102 -11.28 -5.17 1.88
N LEU A 103 -11.54 -3.89 2.14
CA LEU A 103 -12.90 -3.41 2.38
C LEU A 103 -13.81 -3.62 1.16
N LEU A 104 -13.30 -3.41 -0.06
CA LEU A 104 -14.04 -3.65 -1.29
C LEU A 104 -14.31 -5.15 -1.52
N ILE A 105 -13.29 -6.00 -1.41
CA ILE A 105 -13.40 -7.45 -1.62
C ILE A 105 -14.38 -8.10 -0.63
N ASN A 106 -14.38 -7.65 0.63
CA ASN A 106 -15.21 -8.23 1.68
C ASN A 106 -16.57 -7.54 1.85
N GLU A 107 -16.96 -6.67 0.90
CA GLU A 107 -18.23 -5.92 0.92
C GLU A 107 -18.45 -5.11 2.22
N LYS A 108 -17.37 -4.57 2.79
CA LYS A 108 -17.39 -3.74 4.02
C LYS A 108 -17.06 -2.27 3.77
N PHE A 109 -16.90 -1.89 2.50
CA PHE A 109 -16.62 -0.51 2.11
C PHE A 109 -17.83 0.39 2.39
N LEU A 110 -17.63 1.46 3.17
CA LEU A 110 -18.66 2.44 3.49
C LEU A 110 -18.34 3.80 2.88
N LYS A 111 -19.35 4.67 2.79
CA LYS A 111 -19.21 6.05 2.27
C LYS A 111 -18.09 6.85 2.98
N GLU A 112 -17.88 6.63 4.28
CA GLU A 112 -16.81 7.29 5.03
C GLU A 112 -15.38 6.83 4.64
N ASP A 113 -15.26 5.70 3.94
CA ASP A 113 -13.99 5.17 3.43
C ASP A 113 -13.57 5.81 2.09
N GLU A 114 -14.44 6.60 1.46
CA GLU A 114 -14.16 7.26 0.18
C GLU A 114 -12.94 8.18 0.25
N ASN A 115 -12.75 8.91 1.34
CA ASN A 115 -11.57 9.77 1.51
C ASN A 115 -10.26 8.95 1.56
N LEU A 116 -10.32 7.75 2.16
CA LEU A 116 -9.18 6.83 2.19
C LEU A 116 -8.88 6.28 0.81
N ALA A 117 -9.94 5.90 0.07
CA ALA A 117 -9.82 5.40 -1.30
C ALA A 117 -9.26 6.46 -2.25
N ASN A 118 -9.79 7.68 -2.23
CA ASN A 118 -9.32 8.78 -3.07
C ASN A 118 -7.85 9.13 -2.73
N SER A 119 -7.50 9.20 -1.45
CA SER A 119 -6.10 9.39 -1.01
C SER A 119 -5.16 8.29 -1.53
N ALA A 120 -5.61 7.05 -1.55
CA ALA A 120 -4.83 5.93 -2.08
C ALA A 120 -4.66 6.01 -3.61
N LEU A 121 -5.74 6.35 -4.32
CA LEU A 121 -5.76 6.47 -5.78
C LEU A 121 -4.96 7.67 -6.29
N ASP A 122 -5.13 8.85 -5.69
CA ASP A 122 -4.53 10.09 -6.18
C ASP A 122 -2.99 10.03 -6.21
N ARG A 123 -2.38 9.18 -5.36
CA ARG A 123 -0.93 8.93 -5.37
C ARG A 123 -0.43 8.22 -6.62
N THR A 124 -1.26 7.39 -7.25
CA THR A 124 -0.85 6.59 -8.42
C THR A 124 -1.30 7.19 -9.74
N LYS A 125 -2.04 8.30 -9.71
CA LYS A 125 -2.68 8.91 -10.88
C LYS A 125 -1.69 9.25 -11.99
N ASP A 126 -0.58 9.91 -11.64
CA ASP A 126 0.38 10.41 -12.63
C ASP A 126 1.41 9.34 -13.02
N GLU A 127 1.80 8.47 -12.10
CA GLU A 127 2.82 7.43 -12.32
C GLU A 127 2.25 6.18 -13.01
N LEU A 128 1.00 5.83 -12.69
CA LEU A 128 0.35 4.59 -13.11
C LEU A 128 -1.09 4.85 -13.59
N PRO A 129 -1.28 5.66 -14.65
CA PRO A 129 -2.60 6.17 -15.05
C PRO A 129 -3.60 5.08 -15.41
N PHE A 130 -3.16 3.97 -16.03
CA PHE A 130 -4.05 2.85 -16.35
C PHE A 130 -4.50 2.09 -15.09
N TYR A 131 -3.63 1.92 -14.09
CA TYR A 131 -4.01 1.30 -12.81
C TYR A 131 -4.92 2.20 -11.99
N TYR A 132 -4.67 3.50 -12.01
CA TYR A 132 -5.55 4.50 -11.40
C TYR A 132 -6.97 4.38 -11.94
N GLU A 133 -7.14 4.42 -13.26
CA GLU A 133 -8.46 4.32 -13.89
C GLU A 133 -9.09 2.94 -13.64
N PHE A 134 -8.29 1.87 -13.72
CA PHE A 134 -8.77 0.53 -13.40
C PHE A 134 -9.29 0.41 -11.97
N ALA A 135 -8.61 1.01 -10.99
CA ALA A 135 -8.98 0.96 -9.58
C ALA A 135 -10.16 1.89 -9.26
N LYS A 136 -10.26 3.05 -9.93
CA LYS A 136 -11.42 3.95 -9.83
C LYS A 136 -12.72 3.27 -10.24
N VAL A 137 -12.69 2.39 -11.24
CA VAL A 137 -13.87 1.60 -11.63
C VAL A 137 -14.33 0.67 -10.50
N ALA A 138 -13.45 0.13 -9.66
CA ALA A 138 -13.86 -0.69 -8.52
C ALA A 138 -14.73 0.11 -7.53
N LEU A 139 -14.45 1.41 -7.35
CA LEU A 139 -15.28 2.29 -6.54
C LEU A 139 -16.66 2.55 -7.18
N LEU A 140 -16.72 2.68 -8.50
CA LEU A 140 -18.01 2.80 -9.22
C LEU A 140 -18.86 1.54 -9.07
N ILE A 141 -18.23 0.36 -9.19
CA ILE A 141 -18.89 -0.94 -8.98
C ILE A 141 -19.44 -1.04 -7.55
N ASN A 142 -18.66 -0.65 -6.55
CA ASN A 142 -19.10 -0.67 -5.16
C ASN A 142 -20.25 0.31 -4.89
N LYS A 143 -20.32 1.41 -5.63
CA LYS A 143 -21.43 2.37 -5.61
C LYS A 143 -22.64 1.94 -6.45
N GLU A 144 -22.60 0.74 -7.03
CA GLU A 144 -23.62 0.20 -7.94
C GLU A 144 -23.84 1.05 -9.21
N ASP A 145 -22.92 1.95 -9.53
CA ASP A 145 -22.94 2.75 -10.76
C ASP A 145 -22.34 1.93 -11.92
N TYR A 146 -23.02 0.84 -12.25
CA TYR A 146 -22.55 -0.15 -13.23
C TYR A 146 -22.48 0.43 -14.65
N VAL A 147 -23.37 1.37 -14.99
CA VAL A 147 -23.36 2.06 -16.30
C VAL A 147 -22.09 2.88 -16.44
N LYS A 148 -21.74 3.71 -15.44
CA LYS A 148 -20.52 4.50 -15.50
C LYS A 148 -19.27 3.62 -15.39
N ALA A 149 -19.31 2.56 -14.57
CA ALA A 149 -18.25 1.59 -14.48
C ALA A 149 -17.94 0.94 -15.84
N LEU A 150 -18.98 0.60 -16.61
CA LEU A 150 -18.84 0.00 -17.93
C LEU A 150 -18.27 1.00 -18.95
N GLU A 151 -18.79 2.24 -18.97
CA GLU A 151 -18.30 3.32 -19.84
C GLU A 151 -16.79 3.55 -19.63
N VAL A 152 -16.37 3.72 -18.37
CA VAL A 152 -14.96 3.95 -18.03
C VAL A 152 -14.10 2.73 -18.36
N SER A 153 -14.61 1.51 -18.17
CA SER A 153 -13.88 0.29 -18.54
C SER A 153 -13.66 0.18 -20.06
N LYS A 154 -14.67 0.54 -20.86
CA LYS A 154 -14.57 0.56 -22.33
C LYS A 154 -13.60 1.64 -22.82
N ASP A 155 -13.66 2.84 -22.24
CA ASP A 155 -12.68 3.90 -22.52
C ASP A 155 -11.25 3.46 -22.17
N LEU A 156 -11.06 2.87 -20.98
CA LEU A 156 -9.76 2.36 -20.54
C LEU A 156 -9.22 1.30 -21.51
N LYS A 157 -10.08 0.39 -21.99
CA LYS A 157 -9.73 -0.59 -23.03
C LYS A 157 -9.19 0.09 -24.28
N ALA A 158 -9.91 1.08 -24.80
CA ALA A 158 -9.53 1.80 -26.01
C ALA A 158 -8.18 2.54 -25.83
N ARG A 159 -7.97 3.18 -24.67
CA ARG A 159 -6.70 3.85 -24.37
C ARG A 159 -5.52 2.89 -24.25
N MET A 160 -5.70 1.73 -23.61
CA MET A 160 -4.65 0.70 -23.51
C MET A 160 -4.28 0.15 -24.90
N LEU A 161 -5.26 -0.05 -25.80
CA LEU A 161 -4.99 -0.48 -27.17
C LEU A 161 -4.20 0.56 -27.99
N ASN A 162 -4.41 1.84 -27.69
CA ASN A 162 -3.66 2.94 -28.33
C ASN A 162 -2.23 3.11 -27.77
N ASP A 163 -1.91 2.46 -26.64
CA ASP A 163 -0.58 2.46 -26.02
C ASP A 163 0.04 1.05 -26.05
N LEU A 164 0.54 0.67 -27.23
CA LEU A 164 1.20 -0.62 -27.42
C LEU A 164 2.43 -0.79 -26.53
N SER A 165 3.10 0.30 -26.16
CA SER A 165 4.30 0.26 -25.31
C SER A 165 3.96 -0.22 -23.90
N PHE A 166 2.80 0.17 -23.38
CA PHE A 166 2.28 -0.32 -22.11
C PHE A 166 1.93 -1.82 -22.18
N LEU A 167 1.25 -2.25 -23.24
CA LEU A 167 0.82 -3.66 -23.40
C LEU A 167 1.99 -4.62 -23.61
N GLN A 168 3.04 -4.17 -24.29
CA GLN A 168 4.21 -4.97 -24.65
C GLN A 168 5.38 -4.82 -23.69
N SER A 169 5.24 -4.01 -22.64
CA SER A 169 6.32 -3.79 -21.67
C SER A 169 6.83 -5.11 -21.07
N GLU A 170 8.10 -5.42 -21.33
CA GLU A 170 8.76 -6.63 -20.81
C GLU A 170 9.21 -6.49 -19.35
N SER A 171 9.44 -5.26 -18.88
CA SER A 171 9.93 -4.99 -17.53
C SER A 171 8.88 -5.27 -16.45
N LEU A 172 7.60 -5.11 -16.82
CA LEU A 172 6.44 -5.51 -16.04
C LEU A 172 5.38 -6.02 -17.02
N PRO A 173 5.10 -7.34 -17.09
CA PRO A 173 4.00 -7.92 -17.91
C PRO A 173 2.60 -7.47 -17.43
N ALA A 174 2.59 -6.52 -16.50
CA ALA A 174 1.46 -6.01 -15.80
C ALA A 174 0.49 -5.28 -16.74
N GLY A 175 0.92 -4.79 -17.91
CA GLY A 175 0.04 -4.21 -18.93
C GLY A 175 -0.89 -5.22 -19.58
N ALA A 176 -0.36 -6.35 -20.06
CA ALA A 176 -1.17 -7.44 -20.60
C ALA A 176 -2.12 -8.04 -19.55
N VAL A 177 -1.64 -8.17 -18.30
CA VAL A 177 -2.42 -8.63 -17.16
C VAL A 177 -3.56 -7.64 -16.85
N LEU A 178 -3.28 -6.35 -16.75
CA LEU A 178 -4.31 -5.33 -16.50
C LEU A 178 -5.35 -5.29 -17.61
N TYR A 179 -4.91 -5.40 -18.85
CA TYR A 179 -5.79 -5.45 -20.00
C TYR A 179 -6.75 -6.64 -19.94
N SER A 180 -6.25 -7.85 -19.64
CA SER A 180 -7.09 -9.05 -19.51
C SER A 180 -8.11 -8.94 -18.37
N PHE A 181 -7.72 -8.36 -17.23
CA PHE A 181 -8.64 -8.06 -16.14
C PHE A 181 -9.72 -7.05 -16.53
N ASN A 182 -9.36 -6.04 -17.32
CA ASN A 182 -10.33 -5.06 -17.79
C ASN A 182 -11.33 -5.68 -18.80
N LEU A 183 -10.88 -6.59 -19.66
CA LEU A 183 -11.77 -7.36 -20.55
C LEU A 183 -12.75 -8.23 -19.75
N LEU A 184 -12.26 -8.97 -18.75
CA LEU A 184 -13.11 -9.74 -17.85
C LEU A 184 -14.14 -8.84 -17.16
N ARG A 185 -13.71 -7.68 -16.67
CA ARG A 185 -14.60 -6.71 -16.03
C ARG A 185 -15.70 -6.23 -16.97
N ILE A 186 -15.36 -5.88 -18.21
CA ILE A 186 -16.35 -5.45 -19.21
C ILE A 186 -17.41 -6.55 -19.39
N ALA A 187 -16.99 -7.79 -19.59
CA ALA A 187 -17.92 -8.91 -19.76
C ALA A 187 -18.85 -9.09 -18.55
N LEU A 188 -18.31 -9.02 -17.33
CA LEU A 188 -19.09 -9.10 -16.09
C LEU A 188 -20.05 -7.91 -15.91
N LEU A 189 -19.66 -6.71 -16.32
CA LEU A 189 -20.50 -5.51 -16.25
C LEU A 189 -21.65 -5.56 -17.27
N GLU A 190 -21.39 -6.01 -18.50
CA GLU A 190 -22.44 -6.24 -19.49
C GLU A 190 -23.45 -7.29 -18.98
N ALA A 191 -22.96 -8.36 -18.36
CA ALA A 191 -23.81 -9.37 -17.72
C ALA A 191 -24.65 -8.76 -16.60
N LYS A 192 -24.04 -7.95 -15.72
CA LYS A 192 -24.73 -7.27 -14.61
C LYS A 192 -25.82 -6.32 -15.09
N LEU A 193 -25.65 -5.71 -16.26
CA LEU A 193 -26.60 -4.80 -16.89
C LEU A 193 -27.61 -5.52 -17.82
N ASN A 194 -27.54 -6.84 -17.95
CA ASN A 194 -28.36 -7.66 -18.86
C ASN A 194 -28.21 -7.29 -20.35
N ASN A 195 -27.05 -6.77 -20.76
CA ASN A 195 -26.74 -6.48 -22.16
C ASN A 195 -26.22 -7.75 -22.85
N MET A 196 -27.12 -8.69 -23.13
CA MET A 196 -26.76 -10.06 -23.54
C MET A 196 -25.86 -10.11 -24.78
N LYS A 197 -26.14 -9.29 -25.79
CA LYS A 197 -25.37 -9.27 -27.04
C LYS A 197 -23.95 -8.76 -26.80
N GLU A 198 -23.83 -7.67 -26.06
CA GLU A 198 -22.55 -7.06 -25.72
C GLU A 198 -21.74 -7.95 -24.76
N GLU A 199 -22.41 -8.67 -23.87
CA GLU A 199 -21.78 -9.69 -23.01
C GLU A 199 -21.10 -10.78 -23.85
N ILE A 200 -21.80 -11.35 -24.84
CA ILE A 200 -21.23 -12.38 -25.73
C ILE A 200 -20.00 -11.85 -26.48
N ILE A 201 -20.08 -10.60 -26.97
CA ILE A 201 -18.96 -9.95 -27.66
C ILE A 201 -17.76 -9.79 -26.71
N ALA A 202 -17.99 -9.32 -25.49
CA ALA A 202 -16.94 -9.11 -24.50
C ALA A 202 -16.27 -10.43 -24.08
N TRP A 203 -17.06 -11.51 -23.90
CA TRP A 203 -16.49 -12.84 -23.63
C TRP A 203 -15.63 -13.36 -24.78
N LYS A 204 -16.08 -13.20 -26.02
CA LYS A 204 -15.30 -13.58 -27.19
C LYS A 204 -14.00 -12.77 -27.29
N GLU A 205 -14.06 -11.47 -27.04
CA GLU A 205 -12.88 -10.60 -27.05
C GLU A 205 -11.83 -11.05 -26.01
N LEU A 206 -12.26 -11.41 -24.80
CA LEU A 206 -11.38 -11.99 -23.78
C LEU A 206 -10.75 -13.31 -24.24
N GLU A 207 -11.54 -14.25 -24.75
CA GLU A 207 -11.02 -15.53 -25.24
C GLU A 207 -10.03 -15.37 -26.38
N ASP A 208 -10.36 -14.53 -27.37
CA ASP A 208 -9.51 -14.28 -28.53
C ASP A 208 -8.18 -13.64 -28.09
N TYR A 209 -8.22 -12.68 -27.16
CA TYR A 209 -7.02 -12.11 -26.55
C TYR A 209 -6.15 -13.16 -25.86
N LEU A 210 -6.74 -14.04 -25.04
CA LEU A 210 -5.99 -15.06 -24.31
C LEU A 210 -5.43 -16.17 -25.22
N LYS A 211 -6.10 -16.47 -26.34
CA LYS A 211 -5.62 -17.42 -27.36
C LYS A 211 -4.37 -16.93 -28.08
N MET A 212 -4.20 -15.62 -28.26
CA MET A 212 -2.98 -15.05 -28.86
C MET A 212 -1.71 -15.46 -28.11
N GLY A 213 -1.80 -15.72 -26.79
CA GLY A 213 -0.66 -16.22 -25.99
C GLY A 213 -0.41 -17.74 -26.12
N SER A 214 -1.33 -18.50 -26.72
CA SER A 214 -1.20 -19.96 -26.91
C SER A 214 -0.55 -20.36 -28.24
N GLU A 215 -0.40 -19.41 -29.16
CA GLU A 215 0.28 -19.62 -30.44
C GLU A 215 1.80 -19.62 -30.24
N LYS A 216 2.49 -20.51 -30.98
CA LYS A 216 3.90 -20.87 -30.76
C LYS A 216 4.89 -19.70 -30.82
N ASP A 217 4.48 -18.55 -31.36
CA ASP A 217 5.35 -17.41 -31.67
C ASP A 217 4.90 -16.06 -31.06
N LEU A 218 3.98 -16.01 -30.08
CA LEU A 218 3.45 -14.74 -29.55
C LEU A 218 3.55 -14.51 -28.03
N ASN A 219 4.02 -13.28 -27.74
CA ASN A 219 4.02 -12.45 -26.53
C ASN A 219 3.85 -13.18 -25.18
N ASP A 220 4.96 -13.47 -24.51
CA ASP A 220 5.00 -14.09 -23.18
C ASP A 220 4.20 -13.32 -22.11
N ASN A 221 3.97 -12.02 -22.30
CA ASN A 221 3.12 -11.22 -21.39
C ASN A 221 1.65 -11.70 -21.42
N ILE A 222 1.13 -12.13 -22.58
CA ILE A 222 -0.24 -12.65 -22.69
C ILE A 222 -0.35 -14.01 -22.00
N LYS A 223 0.69 -14.85 -22.07
CA LYS A 223 0.74 -16.12 -21.32
C LYS A 223 0.66 -15.88 -19.81
N ILE A 224 1.36 -14.86 -19.32
CA ILE A 224 1.33 -14.43 -17.92
C ILE A 224 -0.08 -13.94 -17.56
N ALA A 225 -0.70 -13.11 -18.41
CA ALA A 225 -2.08 -12.65 -18.22
C ALA A 225 -3.08 -13.81 -18.15
N ALA A 226 -2.97 -14.80 -19.04
CA ALA A 226 -3.80 -15.99 -19.03
C ALA A 226 -3.59 -16.84 -17.77
N LYS A 227 -2.34 -16.97 -17.30
CA LYS A 227 -2.02 -17.66 -16.05
C LYS A 227 -2.63 -16.95 -14.84
N ALA A 228 -2.52 -15.63 -14.76
CA ALA A 228 -3.06 -14.83 -13.66
C ALA A 228 -4.59 -14.97 -13.57
N LEU A 229 -5.30 -14.90 -14.69
CA LEU A 229 -6.75 -15.12 -14.72
C LEU A 229 -7.14 -16.54 -14.31
N ARG A 230 -6.43 -17.56 -14.81
CA ARG A 230 -6.68 -18.95 -14.42
C ARG A 230 -6.50 -19.18 -12.92
N GLN A 231 -5.51 -18.55 -12.29
CA GLN A 231 -5.29 -18.70 -10.84
C GLN A 231 -6.50 -18.22 -10.02
N ILE A 232 -7.09 -17.08 -10.37
CA ILE A 232 -8.27 -16.54 -9.66
C ILE A 232 -9.50 -17.43 -9.81
N PHE A 233 -9.69 -18.03 -10.98
CA PHE A 233 -10.82 -18.92 -11.23
C PHE A 233 -10.62 -20.29 -10.56
N ASN A 234 -9.40 -20.83 -10.57
CA ASN A 234 -9.08 -22.11 -9.94
C ASN A 234 -9.19 -22.08 -8.41
N GLU A 235 -9.00 -20.93 -7.76
CA GLU A 235 -9.26 -20.77 -6.32
C GLU A 235 -10.73 -21.04 -5.95
N ASN A 236 -11.64 -21.00 -6.92
CA ASN A 236 -13.08 -21.17 -6.74
C ASN A 236 -13.62 -22.47 -7.36
N GLU A 237 -12.76 -23.46 -7.66
CA GLU A 237 -13.10 -24.75 -8.27
C GLU A 237 -13.82 -24.67 -9.63
N ILE A 238 -13.83 -23.50 -10.28
CA ILE A 238 -14.47 -23.28 -11.59
C ILE A 238 -13.43 -22.75 -12.55
N GLU A 239 -13.19 -23.44 -13.66
CA GLU A 239 -12.30 -22.90 -14.69
C GLU A 239 -12.97 -21.72 -15.43
N LEU A 240 -12.19 -20.68 -15.76
CA LEU A 240 -12.67 -19.53 -16.54
C LEU A 240 -13.35 -19.97 -17.85
N ARG A 241 -12.79 -21.00 -18.51
CA ARG A 241 -13.36 -21.54 -19.74
C ARG A 241 -14.77 -22.10 -19.52
N ASP A 242 -14.96 -22.85 -18.45
CA ASP A 242 -16.24 -23.48 -18.12
C ASP A 242 -17.28 -22.41 -17.77
N TYR A 243 -16.87 -21.37 -17.04
CA TYR A 243 -17.73 -20.23 -16.76
C TYR A 243 -18.19 -19.50 -18.03
N ILE A 244 -17.27 -19.20 -18.95
CA ILE A 244 -17.59 -18.54 -20.22
C ILE A 244 -18.54 -19.40 -21.05
N LEU A 245 -18.28 -20.72 -21.12
CA LEU A 245 -19.12 -21.65 -21.86
C LEU A 245 -20.53 -21.71 -21.27
N TYR A 246 -20.64 -21.81 -19.94
CA TYR A 246 -21.92 -21.77 -19.23
C TYR A 246 -22.70 -20.49 -19.56
N ARG A 247 -22.05 -19.31 -19.47
CA ARG A 247 -22.69 -18.03 -19.80
C ARG A 247 -23.18 -17.98 -21.23
N LYS A 248 -22.35 -18.33 -22.21
CA LYS A 248 -22.76 -18.32 -23.63
C LYS A 248 -23.94 -19.25 -23.91
N ASN A 249 -23.93 -20.46 -23.35
CA ASN A 249 -25.03 -21.41 -23.51
C ASN A 249 -26.34 -20.84 -22.93
N SER A 250 -26.26 -20.24 -21.73
CA SER A 250 -27.43 -19.64 -21.06
C SER A 250 -28.03 -18.46 -21.83
N LEU A 251 -27.24 -17.75 -22.64
CA LEU A 251 -27.69 -16.62 -23.45
C LEU A 251 -28.27 -17.11 -24.79
N SER A 252 -27.66 -18.12 -25.41
CA SER A 252 -28.17 -18.70 -26.67
C SER A 252 -29.54 -19.37 -26.53
N SER A 253 -29.87 -19.90 -25.35
CA SER A 253 -31.18 -20.50 -25.06
C SER A 253 -32.30 -19.47 -24.83
N ILE A 254 -31.97 -18.17 -24.74
CA ILE A 254 -32.95 -17.09 -24.59
C ILE A 254 -33.37 -16.54 -25.96
N GLU A 255 -32.54 -16.70 -26.99
CA GLU A 255 -32.82 -16.29 -28.38
C GLU A 255 -33.61 -17.33 -29.19
N SER A 256 -33.76 -18.56 -28.67
CA SER A 256 -34.52 -19.68 -29.27
C SER A 256 -35.94 -19.78 -28.75
#